data_AF-A0AAJ0Q1E5-F1
#
_entry.id   AF-A0AAJ0Q1E5-F1
#
_cell.length_a   1.000
_cell.length_b   1.000
_cell.length_c   1.000
_cell.angle_alpha   90.00
_cell.angle_beta   90.00
_cell.angle_gamma   90.00
#
_symmetry.space_group_name_H-M   'P 1'
#
loop_
_entity.id
_entity.type
_entity.pdbx_description
1 polymer ?
#
loop_
_entity_poly.entity_id
_entity_poly.type
_entity_poly.pdbx_seq_one_letter_code
_entity_poly.pdbx_strand_id
1 'polypeptide(L)'
;MRHEYELHSDVLETIVATTPVTKGHAALLSAFATRTEFRGARYVMTRDTFGEQPARVIDVNGNEIAAVYRAWANAQLAEHGGSVAAVLAAHRASGYLLTKIQPVLHYFVHDRGGDQANFIQIEVWEEREFVEHALLRDDAGWGVPSADEFTCGWDSALLRVDRRELSGPRYRLNTALDMQRFAALAEQVFDDRRRIDGDRQLITTNAETGERRVITVRELTPGYDRQRWPGRRFFDDWSESSAGRAGERVCTRWTFATSDYTDPQRVRELRVIPQWAHTKKIAQLKNTHRLDVHSLYGKLLQLDKRVGMPFAWYFYGLHGDLVTSGQMQRVLEAAEQGLIVLQERDYRVLKRWYDDQYGF
;
A
#
# COMPACT_ATOMS: atom_id res chain seq x y z
N MET A 1 1.58 -17.50 9.51
CA MET A 1 0.84 -18.57 8.80
C MET A 1 0.82 -18.11 7.35
N ARG A 2 1.36 -18.88 6.39
CA ARG A 2 1.39 -18.43 4.99
C ARG A 2 -0.02 -18.48 4.42
N HIS A 3 -0.43 -17.42 3.72
CA HIS A 3 -1.75 -17.39 3.09
C HIS A 3 -1.76 -18.21 1.79
N GLU A 4 -2.93 -18.72 1.40
CA GLU A 4 -3.11 -19.60 0.22
C GLU A 4 -2.74 -18.99 -1.14
N TYR A 5 -2.61 -17.66 -1.19
CA TYR A 5 -2.19 -16.89 -2.36
C TYR A 5 -0.71 -16.47 -2.31
N GLU A 6 0.01 -16.75 -1.22
CA GLU A 6 1.44 -16.44 -1.10
C GLU A 6 2.29 -17.49 -1.83
N LEU A 7 3.23 -17.00 -2.63
CA LEU A 7 4.26 -17.78 -3.31
C LEU A 7 5.62 -17.68 -2.59
N HIS A 8 5.61 -17.27 -1.32
CA HIS A 8 6.82 -17.18 -0.52
C HIS A 8 7.45 -18.56 -0.35
N SER A 9 8.71 -18.69 -0.75
CA SER A 9 9.53 -19.87 -0.50
C SER A 9 10.90 -19.47 0.02
N ASP A 10 11.51 -20.35 0.81
CA ASP A 10 12.84 -20.11 1.39
C ASP A 10 13.90 -19.97 0.29
N VAL A 11 13.69 -20.63 -0.86
CA VAL A 11 14.51 -20.47 -2.06
C VAL A 11 14.41 -19.06 -2.63
N LEU A 12 13.18 -18.54 -2.79
CA LEU A 12 12.98 -17.17 -3.28
C LEU A 12 13.58 -16.14 -2.32
N GLU A 13 13.35 -16.31 -1.02
CA GLU A 13 13.91 -15.45 0.02
C GLU A 13 15.44 -15.44 -0.02
N THR A 14 16.06 -16.62 -0.13
CA THR A 14 17.52 -16.75 -0.25
C THR A 14 18.04 -16.08 -1.52
N ILE A 15 17.36 -16.26 -2.66
CA ILE A 15 17.75 -15.62 -3.93
C ILE A 15 17.71 -14.10 -3.79
N VAL A 16 16.64 -13.56 -3.22
CA VAL A 16 16.49 -12.12 -2.98
C VAL A 16 17.59 -11.60 -2.06
N ALA A 17 17.77 -12.23 -0.88
CA ALA A 17 18.71 -11.79 0.15
C ALA A 17 20.19 -11.86 -0.29
N THR A 18 20.54 -12.83 -1.14
CA THR A 18 21.93 -13.01 -1.63
C THR A 18 22.25 -12.14 -2.85
N THR A 19 21.26 -11.49 -3.46
CA THR A 19 21.48 -10.68 -4.66
C THR A 19 21.95 -9.27 -4.29
N PRO A 20 23.06 -8.77 -4.89
CA PRO A 20 23.52 -7.42 -4.62
C PRO A 20 22.55 -6.36 -5.15
N VAL A 21 22.39 -5.28 -4.38
CA VAL A 21 21.64 -4.10 -4.81
C VAL A 21 22.41 -3.39 -5.91
N THR A 22 21.76 -3.20 -7.05
CA THR A 22 22.33 -2.60 -8.26
C THR A 22 21.38 -1.58 -8.84
N LYS A 23 21.91 -0.64 -9.63
CA LYS A 23 21.10 0.40 -10.28
C LYS A 23 19.97 -0.23 -11.10
N GLY A 24 18.74 0.25 -10.88
CA GLY A 24 17.55 -0.26 -11.56
C GLY A 24 17.22 -1.71 -11.23
N HIS A 25 17.77 -2.25 -10.13
CA HIS A 25 17.55 -3.63 -9.67
C HIS A 25 17.92 -4.69 -10.71
N ALA A 26 18.87 -4.39 -11.61
CA ALA A 26 19.21 -5.25 -12.75
C ALA A 26 19.68 -6.65 -12.32
N ALA A 27 20.51 -6.75 -11.27
CA ALA A 27 20.95 -8.04 -10.74
C ALA A 27 19.78 -8.88 -10.19
N LEU A 28 18.81 -8.24 -9.53
CA LEU A 28 17.63 -8.90 -8.97
C LEU A 28 16.67 -9.38 -10.06
N LEU A 29 16.45 -8.56 -11.08
CA LEU A 29 15.69 -8.96 -12.28
C LEU A 29 16.36 -10.14 -12.99
N SER A 30 17.69 -10.13 -13.12
CA SER A 30 18.44 -11.27 -13.67
C SER A 30 18.31 -12.53 -12.80
N ALA A 31 18.31 -12.38 -11.48
CA ALA A 31 18.12 -13.50 -10.56
C ALA A 31 16.72 -14.11 -10.70
N PHE A 32 15.67 -13.29 -10.80
CA PHE A 32 14.31 -13.77 -11.12
C PHE A 32 14.26 -14.47 -12.48
N ALA A 33 14.89 -13.90 -13.51
CA ALA A 33 14.93 -14.47 -14.85
C ALA A 33 15.55 -15.88 -14.92
N THR A 34 16.60 -16.11 -14.13
CA THR A 34 17.48 -17.28 -14.25
C THR A 34 17.28 -18.32 -13.16
N ARG A 35 16.80 -17.93 -11.97
CA ARG A 35 16.76 -18.78 -10.77
C ARG A 35 15.36 -19.00 -10.21
N THR A 36 14.32 -18.38 -10.78
CA THR A 36 12.93 -18.56 -10.33
C THR A 36 11.98 -18.80 -11.51
N GLU A 37 10.72 -19.09 -11.19
CA GLU A 37 9.63 -19.18 -12.19
C GLU A 37 9.19 -17.82 -12.74
N PHE A 38 9.58 -16.71 -12.09
CA PHE A 38 9.19 -15.35 -12.46
C PHE A 38 10.06 -14.77 -13.58
N ARG A 39 10.21 -15.53 -14.66
CA ARG A 39 11.22 -15.24 -15.70
C ARG A 39 11.04 -13.89 -16.40
N GLY A 40 9.78 -13.43 -16.46
CA GLY A 40 9.39 -12.15 -17.01
C GLY A 40 9.14 -11.08 -15.97
N ALA A 41 9.70 -11.20 -14.76
CA ALA A 41 9.55 -10.19 -13.72
C ALA A 41 10.07 -8.83 -14.21
N ARG A 42 9.35 -7.77 -13.87
CA ARG A 42 9.69 -6.38 -14.19
C ARG A 42 9.61 -5.54 -12.94
N TYR A 43 10.51 -4.57 -12.85
CA TYR A 43 10.46 -3.55 -11.82
C TYR A 43 9.38 -2.50 -12.16
N VAL A 44 8.58 -2.12 -11.17
CA VAL A 44 7.40 -1.26 -11.36
C VAL A 44 7.55 0.08 -10.66
N MET A 45 7.77 0.08 -9.33
CA MET A 45 7.90 1.31 -8.56
C MET A 45 8.68 1.12 -7.25
N THR A 46 9.05 2.25 -6.64
CA THR A 46 9.56 2.35 -5.27
C THR A 46 8.53 3.08 -4.40
N ARG A 47 8.44 2.69 -3.13
CA ARG A 47 7.86 3.47 -2.03
C ARG A 47 8.92 3.72 -0.97
N ASP A 48 9.29 4.99 -0.79
CA ASP A 48 10.29 5.49 0.15
C ASP A 48 9.67 6.33 1.28
N THR A 49 8.36 6.17 1.51
CA THR A 49 7.60 6.89 2.55
C THR A 49 7.78 6.31 3.95
N PHE A 50 8.56 5.25 4.10
CA PHE A 50 8.77 4.56 5.36
C PHE A 50 9.86 5.25 6.16
N GLY A 51 9.52 5.60 7.41
CA GLY A 51 10.48 6.17 8.35
C GLY A 51 11.55 5.17 8.77
N GLU A 52 12.68 5.70 9.23
CA GLU A 52 13.76 4.92 9.81
C GLU A 52 13.26 4.07 10.99
N GLN A 53 13.69 2.82 11.06
CA GLN A 53 13.26 1.87 12.09
C GLN A 53 14.42 1.52 13.01
N PRO A 54 14.24 1.49 14.34
CA PRO A 54 15.27 0.98 15.24
C PRO A 54 15.51 -0.50 14.97
N ALA A 55 16.78 -0.90 14.92
CA ALA A 55 17.16 -2.26 14.53
C ALA A 55 17.81 -3.01 15.70
N ARG A 56 19.10 -2.74 15.95
CA ARG A 56 19.98 -3.48 16.88
C ARG A 56 20.70 -2.54 17.83
N VAL A 57 21.16 -3.07 18.96
CA VAL A 57 22.08 -2.38 19.87
C VAL A 57 23.48 -2.95 19.68
N ILE A 58 24.45 -2.07 19.49
CA ILE A 58 25.86 -2.43 19.33
C ILE A 58 26.72 -1.65 20.33
N ASP A 59 27.92 -2.13 20.62
CA ASP A 59 28.93 -1.36 21.36
C ASP A 59 29.70 -0.39 20.44
N VAL A 60 30.59 0.41 21.03
CA VAL A 60 31.46 1.36 20.31
C VAL A 60 32.39 0.69 19.29
N ASN A 61 32.75 -0.58 19.50
CA ASN A 61 33.59 -1.36 18.60
C ASN A 61 32.78 -2.02 17.47
N GLY A 62 31.45 -1.93 17.51
CA GLY A 62 30.53 -2.55 16.55
C GLY A 62 30.13 -3.99 16.89
N ASN A 63 30.43 -4.48 18.08
CA ASN A 63 29.96 -5.79 18.52
C ASN A 63 28.48 -5.73 18.88
N GLU A 64 27.74 -6.78 18.51
CA GLU A 64 26.31 -6.85 18.80
C GLU A 64 26.07 -7.09 20.31
N ILE A 65 25.28 -6.20 20.92
CA ILE A 65 24.77 -6.34 22.29
C ILE A 65 23.37 -6.95 22.26
N ALA A 66 22.55 -6.53 21.29
CA ALA A 66 21.23 -7.10 21.07
C ALA A 66 20.79 -7.03 19.61
N ALA A 67 20.34 -8.15 19.06
CA ALA A 67 19.84 -8.27 17.69
C ALA A 67 18.51 -7.53 17.44
N VAL A 68 17.73 -7.22 18.48
CA VAL A 68 16.44 -6.53 18.37
C VAL A 68 16.33 -5.48 19.46
N TYR A 69 16.41 -4.20 19.09
CA TYR A 69 16.35 -3.07 20.01
C TYR A 69 15.09 -3.10 20.88
N ARG A 70 13.91 -3.28 20.27
CA ARG A 70 12.64 -3.24 21.01
C ARG A 70 12.56 -4.31 22.10
N ALA A 71 13.08 -5.50 21.81
CA ALA A 71 13.12 -6.59 22.79
C ALA A 71 14.11 -6.26 23.93
N TRP A 72 15.28 -5.73 23.59
CA TRP A 72 16.25 -5.26 24.58
C TRP A 72 15.69 -4.14 25.46
N ALA A 73 15.05 -3.13 24.86
CA ALA A 73 14.47 -1.99 25.58
C ALA A 73 13.39 -2.45 26.57
N ASN A 74 12.50 -3.34 26.15
CA ASN A 74 11.48 -3.92 27.02
C ASN A 74 12.09 -4.73 28.18
N ALA A 75 13.13 -5.53 27.91
CA ALA A 75 13.82 -6.31 28.94
C ALA A 75 14.50 -5.40 29.98
N GLN A 76 15.17 -4.35 29.51
CA GLN A 76 15.79 -3.35 30.37
C GLN A 76 14.76 -2.60 31.22
N LEU A 77 13.64 -2.17 30.63
CA LEU A 77 12.56 -1.56 31.40
C LEU A 77 12.01 -2.52 32.48
N ALA A 78 11.84 -3.80 32.17
CA ALA A 78 11.36 -4.78 33.15
C ALA A 78 12.35 -4.96 34.31
N GLU A 79 13.66 -5.03 34.03
CA GLU A 79 14.72 -5.15 35.04
C GLU A 79 14.82 -3.90 35.93
N HIS A 80 14.55 -2.72 35.37
CA HIS A 80 14.67 -1.43 36.04
C HIS A 80 13.33 -0.85 36.52
N GLY A 81 12.34 -1.71 36.80
CA GLY A 81 11.06 -1.30 37.41
C GLY A 81 10.22 -0.33 36.56
N GLY A 82 10.37 -0.39 35.23
CA GLY A 82 9.73 0.49 34.25
C GLY A 82 10.35 1.88 34.15
N SER A 83 11.44 2.16 34.87
CA SER A 83 12.07 3.47 34.89
C SER A 83 13.15 3.60 33.83
N VAL A 84 12.86 4.38 32.78
CA VAL A 84 13.87 4.76 31.77
C VAL A 84 15.08 5.41 32.43
N ALA A 85 14.88 6.30 33.41
CA ALA A 85 15.98 6.97 34.11
C ALA A 85 16.94 5.97 34.78
N ALA A 86 16.41 4.89 35.35
CA ALA A 86 17.21 3.85 35.96
C ALA A 86 17.99 3.03 34.90
N VAL A 87 17.39 2.74 33.74
CA VAL A 87 18.08 2.12 32.60
C VAL A 87 19.24 3.00 32.11
N LEU A 88 18.98 4.30 31.91
CA LEU A 88 19.99 5.27 31.47
C LEU A 88 21.16 5.34 32.48
N ALA A 89 20.85 5.40 33.77
CA ALA A 89 21.85 5.46 34.83
C ALA A 89 22.71 4.19 34.90
N ALA A 90 22.10 3.00 34.77
CA ALA A 90 22.79 1.72 34.82
C ALA A 90 23.78 1.53 33.65
N HIS A 91 23.45 2.09 32.48
CA HIS A 91 24.23 1.91 31.25
C HIS A 91 24.95 3.17 30.76
N ARG A 92 25.06 4.20 31.61
CA ARG A 92 25.65 5.51 31.27
C ARG A 92 27.08 5.43 30.72
N ALA A 93 27.84 4.43 31.15
CA ALA A 93 29.22 4.21 30.72
C ALA A 93 29.37 3.09 29.67
N SER A 94 28.26 2.47 29.23
CA SER A 94 28.30 1.31 28.34
C SER A 94 28.67 1.67 26.89
N GLY A 95 28.48 2.92 26.48
CA GLY A 95 28.82 3.39 25.13
C GLY A 95 28.01 2.71 24.02
N TYR A 96 26.80 2.25 24.35
CA TYR A 96 25.93 1.57 23.40
C TYR A 96 25.42 2.52 22.32
N LEU A 97 25.27 1.98 21.11
CA LEU A 97 24.80 2.69 19.93
C LEU A 97 23.53 2.02 19.42
N LEU A 98 22.56 2.84 19.02
CA LEU A 98 21.37 2.36 18.33
C LEU A 98 21.62 2.37 16.84
N THR A 99 21.51 1.19 16.22
CA THR A 99 21.44 1.08 14.77
C THR A 99 20.01 1.32 14.31
N LYS A 100 19.88 1.94 13.14
CA LYS A 100 18.60 2.11 12.45
C LYS A 100 18.69 1.53 11.04
N ILE A 101 17.55 1.11 10.53
CA ILE A 101 17.37 0.72 9.14
C ILE A 101 16.57 1.81 8.43
N GLN A 102 17.06 2.26 7.28
CA GLN A 102 16.26 3.01 6.31
C GLN A 102 15.65 2.01 5.33
N PRO A 103 14.35 1.69 5.44
CA PRO A 103 13.69 0.79 4.50
C PRO A 103 13.19 1.55 3.27
N VAL A 104 13.31 0.90 2.11
CA VAL A 104 12.72 1.33 0.84
C VAL A 104 12.03 0.13 0.23
N LEU A 105 10.73 0.23 -0.08
CA LEU A 105 9.97 -0.88 -0.65
C LEU A 105 9.96 -0.83 -2.17
N HIS A 106 10.36 -1.91 -2.81
CA HIS A 106 10.34 -2.06 -4.25
C HIS A 106 9.28 -3.08 -4.68
N TYR A 107 8.54 -2.73 -5.74
CA TYR A 107 7.54 -3.59 -6.33
C TYR A 107 8.02 -4.13 -7.67
N PHE A 108 7.89 -5.45 -7.83
CA PHE A 108 8.12 -6.17 -9.06
C PHE A 108 6.86 -6.92 -9.44
N VAL A 109 6.65 -7.11 -10.74
CA VAL A 109 5.51 -7.87 -11.25
C VAL A 109 5.93 -8.89 -12.29
N HIS A 110 5.33 -10.06 -12.26
CA HIS A 110 5.41 -11.05 -13.32
C HIS A 110 4.02 -11.22 -13.94
N ASP A 111 3.82 -10.63 -15.12
CA ASP A 111 2.56 -10.72 -15.86
C ASP A 111 2.42 -12.09 -16.53
N ARG A 112 1.31 -12.79 -16.23
CA ARG A 112 0.98 -14.09 -16.80
C ARG A 112 -0.03 -13.99 -17.97
N GLY A 113 -0.43 -12.76 -18.33
CA GLY A 113 -1.33 -12.48 -19.44
C GLY A 113 -2.79 -12.85 -19.17
N GLY A 114 -3.67 -12.65 -20.16
CA GLY A 114 -5.09 -12.97 -20.03
C GLY A 114 -5.82 -12.02 -19.07
N ASP A 115 -6.50 -12.57 -18.06
CA ASP A 115 -7.20 -11.81 -17.02
C ASP A 115 -6.28 -10.74 -16.38
N GLN A 116 -6.83 -9.60 -16.00
CA GLN A 116 -6.02 -8.48 -15.47
C GLN A 116 -5.53 -8.73 -14.04
N ALA A 117 -6.16 -9.62 -13.27
CA ALA A 117 -5.66 -10.09 -11.98
C ALA A 117 -4.58 -11.19 -12.13
N ASN A 118 -4.39 -11.75 -13.33
CA ASN A 118 -3.44 -12.84 -13.58
C ASN A 118 -1.98 -12.36 -13.70
N PHE A 119 -1.42 -11.98 -12.56
CA PHE A 119 0.00 -11.64 -12.41
C PHE A 119 0.48 -12.00 -11.00
N ILE A 120 1.80 -11.98 -10.82
CA ILE A 120 2.43 -12.07 -9.50
C ILE A 120 2.91 -10.68 -9.12
N GLN A 121 2.64 -10.25 -7.89
CA GLN A 121 3.25 -9.07 -7.29
C GLN A 121 4.30 -9.50 -6.28
N ILE A 122 5.52 -9.00 -6.40
CA ILE A 122 6.63 -9.30 -5.50
C ILE A 122 7.08 -8.00 -4.86
N GLU A 123 7.12 -7.99 -3.54
CA GLU A 123 7.51 -6.86 -2.72
C GLU A 123 8.85 -7.17 -2.06
N VAL A 124 9.82 -6.28 -2.24
CA VAL A 124 11.18 -6.45 -1.75
C VAL A 124 11.63 -5.19 -1.05
N TRP A 125 12.04 -5.32 0.20
CA TRP A 125 12.69 -4.24 0.94
C TRP A 125 14.14 -4.10 0.45
N GLU A 126 14.57 -2.90 0.11
CA GLU A 126 15.98 -2.48 0.15
C GLU A 126 16.22 -1.83 1.52
N GLU A 127 17.12 -2.41 2.31
CA GLU A 127 17.42 -1.98 3.67
C GLU A 127 18.86 -1.46 3.75
N ARG A 128 19.04 -0.31 4.37
CA ARG A 128 20.35 0.27 4.68
C ARG A 128 20.48 0.48 6.18
N GLU A 129 21.50 -0.11 6.78
CA GLU A 129 21.73 -0.06 8.22
C GLU A 129 22.83 0.95 8.56
N PHE A 130 22.51 1.87 9.47
CA PHE A 130 23.40 2.96 9.88
C PHE A 130 23.28 3.23 11.38
N VAL A 131 24.22 4.02 11.91
CA VAL A 131 24.19 4.55 13.26
C VAL A 131 24.17 6.06 13.19
N GLU A 132 23.26 6.67 13.95
CA GLU A 132 23.16 8.13 14.11
C GLU A 132 22.89 8.53 15.57
N HIS A 133 22.73 7.55 16.48
CA HIS A 133 22.35 7.82 17.87
C HIS A 133 23.20 7.02 18.85
N ALA A 134 23.78 7.72 19.82
CA ALA A 134 24.29 7.10 21.03
C ALA A 134 23.12 6.80 21.96
N LEU A 135 22.97 5.52 22.26
CA LEU A 135 22.01 5.05 23.25
C LEU A 135 22.62 5.43 24.61
N LEU A 136 21.94 6.28 25.39
CA LEU A 136 22.22 6.45 26.83
C LEU A 136 23.41 7.38 27.20
N ARG A 137 23.58 8.53 26.52
CA ARG A 137 24.52 9.59 26.96
C ARG A 137 23.82 10.74 27.72
N ASP A 138 24.59 11.34 28.61
CA ASP A 138 24.19 12.13 29.78
C ASP A 138 23.87 13.62 29.52
N ASP A 139 24.02 14.07 28.27
CA ASP A 139 23.97 15.47 27.86
C ASP A 139 22.68 15.85 27.12
N ALA A 140 21.66 14.99 27.18
CA ALA A 140 20.33 15.32 26.67
C ALA A 140 19.72 16.47 27.51
N GLY A 141 19.86 17.70 27.03
CA GLY A 141 19.26 18.90 27.65
C GLY A 141 17.72 18.92 27.65
N TRP A 142 17.09 17.88 27.10
CA TRP A 142 15.66 17.63 27.09
C TRP A 142 15.41 16.38 27.94
N GLY A 143 14.41 16.42 28.82
CA GLY A 143 14.20 15.44 29.90
C GLY A 143 14.13 13.96 29.47
N VAL A 144 14.10 13.07 30.46
CA VAL A 144 14.03 11.60 30.27
C VAL A 144 12.79 11.23 29.43
N PRO A 145 12.91 10.41 28.37
CA PRO A 145 11.75 10.03 27.57
C PRO A 145 10.81 9.12 28.37
N SER A 146 9.57 9.06 27.90
CA SER A 146 8.63 8.04 28.35
C SER A 146 9.11 6.63 27.96
N ALA A 147 8.58 5.62 28.66
CA ALA A 147 8.88 4.23 28.35
C ALA A 147 8.46 3.84 26.92
N ASP A 148 7.40 4.44 26.38
CA ASP A 148 6.94 4.21 25.02
C ASP A 148 7.89 4.82 23.97
N GLU A 149 8.29 6.08 24.17
CA GLU A 149 9.28 6.76 23.31
C GLU A 149 10.62 6.02 23.30
N PHE A 150 11.07 5.54 24.47
CA PHE A 150 12.25 4.69 24.57
C PHE A 150 12.05 3.37 23.81
N THR A 151 10.95 2.67 24.02
CA THR A 151 10.70 1.37 23.36
C THR A 151 10.60 1.48 21.83
N CYS A 152 10.06 2.60 21.33
CA CYS A 152 9.93 2.89 19.91
C CYS A 152 11.20 3.48 19.29
N GLY A 153 12.22 3.84 20.09
CA GLY A 153 13.49 4.36 19.60
C GLY A 153 13.38 5.78 19.04
N TRP A 154 12.55 6.63 19.65
CA TRP A 154 12.32 8.00 19.19
C TRP A 154 13.57 8.88 19.43
N ASP A 155 14.01 9.58 18.38
CA ASP A 155 15.21 10.43 18.31
C ASP A 155 15.32 11.57 19.33
N SER A 156 14.23 12.06 19.90
CA SER A 156 14.25 13.22 20.80
C SER A 156 15.00 12.94 22.11
N ALA A 157 15.26 11.67 22.41
CA ALA A 157 15.84 11.23 23.67
C ALA A 157 17.25 10.66 23.56
N LEU A 158 17.82 10.64 22.35
CA LEU A 158 19.12 10.02 22.08
C LEU A 158 20.10 11.08 21.59
N LEU A 159 21.34 11.03 22.08
CA LEU A 159 22.37 11.95 21.62
C LEU A 159 22.72 11.61 20.17
N ARG A 160 22.54 12.59 19.27
CA ARG A 160 22.94 12.44 17.88
C ARG A 160 24.46 12.35 17.77
N VAL A 161 24.91 11.36 17.02
CA VAL A 161 26.31 11.20 16.59
C VAL A 161 26.37 11.34 15.08
N ASP A 162 27.57 11.56 14.54
CA ASP A 162 27.76 11.61 13.09
C ASP A 162 27.28 10.30 12.45
N ARG A 163 26.43 10.44 11.44
CA ARG A 163 25.84 9.30 10.74
C ARG A 163 26.92 8.44 10.11
N ARG A 164 26.96 7.16 10.49
CA ARG A 164 27.88 6.15 9.95
C ARG A 164 27.11 4.97 9.38
N GLU A 165 27.23 4.75 8.07
CA GLU A 165 26.69 3.56 7.41
C GLU A 165 27.48 2.31 7.84
N LEU A 166 26.79 1.27 8.30
CA LEU A 166 27.42 0.05 8.81
C LEU A 166 27.55 -1.04 7.75
N SER A 167 26.61 -1.08 6.80
CA SER A 167 26.59 -2.06 5.72
C SER A 167 26.08 -1.45 4.43
N GLY A 168 26.43 -2.06 3.30
CA GLY A 168 25.82 -1.72 2.02
C GLY A 168 24.33 -2.08 1.99
N PRO A 169 23.56 -1.51 1.06
CA PRO A 169 22.15 -1.84 0.89
C PRO A 169 21.98 -3.35 0.61
N ARG A 170 21.00 -3.96 1.26
CA ARG A 170 20.64 -5.38 1.10
C ARG A 170 19.16 -5.52 0.76
N TYR A 171 18.81 -6.56 0.02
CA TYR A 171 17.41 -6.90 -0.20
C TYR A 171 16.88 -7.84 0.89
N ARG A 172 15.60 -7.70 1.22
CA ARG A 172 14.83 -8.68 1.98
C ARG A 172 13.47 -8.87 1.31
N LEU A 173 13.08 -10.11 1.06
CA LEU A 173 11.74 -10.39 0.53
C LEU A 173 10.68 -9.98 1.57
N ASN A 174 9.70 -9.18 1.16
CA ASN A 174 8.54 -8.87 1.98
C ASN A 174 7.44 -9.90 1.73
N THR A 175 6.99 -10.00 0.49
CA THR A 175 5.96 -10.95 0.06
C THR A 175 6.05 -11.22 -1.44
N ALA A 176 5.47 -12.34 -1.87
CA ALA A 176 5.22 -12.67 -3.26
C ALA A 176 3.80 -13.22 -3.37
N LEU A 177 2.93 -12.53 -4.12
CA LEU A 177 1.49 -12.76 -4.12
C LEU A 177 1.01 -13.17 -5.51
N ASP A 178 0.24 -14.26 -5.58
CA ASP A 178 -0.61 -14.58 -6.73
C ASP A 178 -1.87 -13.72 -6.67
N MET A 179 -1.91 -12.64 -7.46
CA MET A 179 -3.00 -11.67 -7.41
C MET A 179 -4.33 -12.21 -7.93
N GLN A 180 -4.31 -13.27 -8.76
CA GLN A 180 -5.53 -13.90 -9.23
C GLN A 180 -6.16 -14.74 -8.12
N ARG A 181 -5.33 -15.51 -7.39
CA ARG A 181 -5.79 -16.27 -6.22
C ARG A 181 -6.26 -15.33 -5.11
N PHE A 182 -5.50 -14.28 -4.83
CA PHE A 182 -5.91 -13.26 -3.86
C PHE A 182 -7.26 -12.64 -4.23
N ALA A 183 -7.44 -12.22 -5.49
CA ALA A 183 -8.68 -11.61 -5.94
C ALA A 183 -9.88 -12.56 -5.87
N ALA A 184 -9.70 -13.84 -6.24
CA ALA A 184 -10.74 -14.84 -6.13
C ALA A 184 -11.17 -15.10 -4.68
N LEU A 185 -10.21 -15.20 -3.77
CA LEU A 185 -10.49 -15.38 -2.34
C LEU A 185 -11.16 -14.13 -1.74
N ALA A 186 -10.69 -12.95 -2.08
CA ALA A 186 -11.24 -11.70 -1.56
C ALA A 186 -12.68 -11.47 -2.03
N GLU A 187 -12.98 -11.81 -3.28
CA GLU A 187 -14.33 -11.81 -3.82
C GLU A 187 -15.24 -12.80 -3.09
N GLN A 188 -14.79 -14.05 -2.89
CA GLN A 188 -15.55 -15.04 -2.14
C GLN A 188 -15.87 -14.56 -0.71
N VAL A 189 -14.85 -14.08 0.02
CA VAL A 189 -15.01 -13.58 1.40
C VAL A 189 -15.96 -12.38 1.46
N PHE A 190 -15.87 -11.49 0.46
CA PHE A 190 -16.76 -10.34 0.35
C PHE A 190 -18.21 -10.76 0.09
N ASP A 191 -18.45 -11.68 -0.84
CA ASP A 191 -19.78 -12.15 -1.20
C ASP A 191 -20.44 -12.93 -0.06
N ASP A 192 -19.68 -13.79 0.62
CA ASP A 192 -20.16 -14.52 1.80
C ASP A 192 -20.59 -13.57 2.91
N ARG A 193 -19.79 -12.52 3.16
CA ARG A 193 -20.12 -11.48 4.14
C ARG A 193 -21.33 -10.67 3.71
N ARG A 194 -21.40 -10.22 2.44
CA ARG A 194 -22.56 -9.47 1.93
C ARG A 194 -23.84 -10.29 2.04
N ARG A 195 -23.80 -11.60 1.80
CA ARG A 195 -24.97 -12.45 1.99
C ARG A 195 -25.45 -12.40 3.44
N ILE A 196 -24.54 -12.59 4.40
CA ILE A 196 -24.86 -12.58 5.84
C ILE A 196 -25.36 -11.19 6.29
N ASP A 197 -24.63 -10.13 5.92
CA ASP A 197 -24.94 -8.75 6.30
C ASP A 197 -26.24 -8.27 5.66
N GLY A 198 -26.53 -8.69 4.43
CA GLY A 198 -27.73 -8.32 3.68
C GLY A 198 -29.01 -8.87 4.32
N ASP A 199 -28.94 -10.06 4.92
CA ASP A 199 -30.08 -10.74 5.54
C ASP A 199 -30.33 -10.27 6.99
N ARG A 200 -29.46 -9.40 7.52
CA ARG A 200 -29.62 -8.81 8.85
C ARG A 200 -30.89 -7.96 8.89
N GLN A 201 -31.76 -8.27 9.85
CA GLN A 201 -33.00 -7.53 10.07
C GLN A 201 -32.75 -6.26 10.89
N LEU A 202 -33.37 -5.17 10.46
CA LEU A 202 -33.36 -3.87 11.12
C LEU A 202 -34.80 -3.45 11.40
N ILE A 203 -35.00 -2.75 12.52
CA ILE A 203 -36.28 -2.08 12.81
C ILE A 203 -36.12 -0.63 12.36
N THR A 204 -36.80 -0.26 11.27
CA THR A 204 -36.89 1.15 10.86
C THR A 204 -38.11 1.77 11.51
N THR A 205 -37.91 2.94 12.12
CA THR A 205 -38.98 3.77 12.66
C THR A 205 -39.13 5.00 11.79
N ASN A 206 -40.32 5.25 11.26
CA ASN A 206 -40.62 6.51 10.58
C ASN A 206 -40.61 7.64 11.61
N ALA A 207 -39.75 8.64 11.41
CA ALA A 207 -39.57 9.74 12.35
C ALA A 207 -40.82 10.65 12.47
N GLU A 208 -41.66 10.71 11.44
CA GLU A 208 -42.85 11.55 11.39
C GLU A 208 -44.11 10.82 11.89
N THR A 209 -44.28 9.55 11.53
CA THR A 209 -45.49 8.78 11.86
C THR A 209 -45.33 7.85 13.07
N GLY A 210 -44.09 7.58 13.50
CA GLY A 210 -43.78 6.61 14.56
C GLY A 210 -43.97 5.14 14.16
N GLU A 211 -44.37 4.88 12.91
CA GLU A 211 -44.58 3.53 12.40
C GLU A 211 -43.27 2.73 12.40
N ARG A 212 -43.34 1.50 12.91
CA ARG A 212 -42.20 0.57 12.96
C ARG A 212 -42.42 -0.57 11.99
N ARG A 213 -41.41 -0.85 11.17
CA ARG A 213 -41.38 -2.02 10.29
C ARG A 213 -40.03 -2.72 10.38
N VAL A 214 -40.06 -4.04 10.25
CA VAL A 214 -38.86 -4.87 10.09
C VAL A 214 -38.50 -4.88 8.61
N ILE A 215 -37.26 -4.56 8.30
CA ILE A 215 -36.71 -4.54 6.94
C ILE A 215 -35.29 -5.12 6.97
N THR A 216 -34.87 -5.82 5.93
CA THR A 216 -33.49 -6.30 5.82
C THR A 216 -32.54 -5.19 5.38
N VAL A 217 -31.25 -5.33 5.65
CA VAL A 217 -30.22 -4.41 5.13
C VAL A 217 -30.28 -4.33 3.60
N ARG A 218 -30.53 -5.46 2.93
CA ARG A 218 -30.67 -5.57 1.47
C ARG A 218 -31.83 -4.73 0.93
N GLU A 219 -33.00 -4.82 1.54
CA GLU A 219 -34.18 -4.02 1.15
C GLU A 219 -34.01 -2.53 1.47
N LEU A 220 -33.28 -2.21 2.55
CA LEU A 220 -33.00 -0.83 2.95
C LEU A 220 -31.98 -0.13 2.03
N THR A 221 -31.10 -0.90 1.38
CA THR A 221 -29.95 -0.37 0.62
C THR A 221 -30.15 -0.57 -0.89
N PRO A 222 -30.52 0.47 -1.65
CA PRO A 222 -30.66 0.36 -3.10
C PRO A 222 -29.37 -0.17 -3.76
N GLY A 223 -29.50 -1.18 -4.61
CA GLY A 223 -28.37 -1.74 -5.35
C GLY A 223 -27.42 -2.63 -4.53
N TYR A 224 -27.79 -3.05 -3.32
CA TYR A 224 -26.97 -3.90 -2.45
C TYR A 224 -26.34 -5.09 -3.18
N ASP A 225 -27.14 -5.78 -4.00
CA ASP A 225 -26.75 -7.01 -4.72
C ASP A 225 -25.92 -6.78 -5.99
N ARG A 226 -25.77 -5.52 -6.41
CA ARG A 226 -24.92 -5.15 -7.54
C ARG A 226 -23.49 -4.85 -7.10
N GLN A 227 -23.27 -4.62 -5.80
CA GLN A 227 -21.95 -4.29 -5.28
C GLN A 227 -21.05 -5.53 -5.34
N ARG A 228 -19.86 -5.32 -5.91
CA ARG A 228 -18.82 -6.35 -6.03
C ARG A 228 -17.63 -5.94 -5.18
N TRP A 229 -16.77 -6.91 -4.85
CA TRP A 229 -15.52 -6.59 -4.18
C TRP A 229 -14.74 -5.52 -4.99
N PRO A 230 -14.34 -4.39 -4.36
CA PRO A 230 -13.74 -3.25 -5.08
C PRO A 230 -12.54 -3.63 -5.96
N GLY A 231 -11.73 -4.60 -5.53
CA GLY A 231 -10.59 -5.09 -6.32
C GLY A 231 -10.99 -5.77 -7.62
N ARG A 232 -11.97 -6.70 -7.58
CA ARG A 232 -12.49 -7.36 -8.79
C ARG A 232 -13.02 -6.33 -9.76
N ARG A 233 -13.84 -5.41 -9.25
CA ARG A 233 -14.43 -4.36 -10.06
C ARG A 233 -13.37 -3.48 -10.71
N PHE A 234 -12.27 -3.15 -10.03
CA PHE A 234 -11.15 -2.41 -10.61
C PHE A 234 -10.54 -3.15 -11.81
N PHE A 235 -10.31 -4.46 -11.71
CA PHE A 235 -9.79 -5.27 -12.82
C PHE A 235 -10.76 -5.37 -14.01
N ASP A 236 -12.07 -5.46 -13.74
CA ASP A 236 -13.09 -5.48 -14.78
C ASP A 236 -13.21 -4.13 -15.48
N ASP A 237 -13.29 -3.03 -14.71
CA ASP A 237 -13.35 -1.68 -15.25
C ASP A 237 -12.09 -1.36 -16.07
N TRP A 238 -10.91 -1.84 -15.64
CA TRP A 238 -9.69 -1.81 -16.45
C TRP A 238 -9.85 -2.56 -17.77
N SER A 239 -10.27 -3.82 -17.71
CA SER A 239 -10.43 -4.71 -18.87
C SER A 239 -11.39 -4.16 -19.92
N GLU A 240 -12.48 -3.54 -19.47
CA GLU A 240 -13.53 -2.99 -20.34
C GLU A 240 -13.19 -1.58 -20.87
N SER A 241 -12.35 -0.83 -20.17
CA SER A 241 -11.93 0.51 -20.60
C SER A 241 -11.09 0.52 -21.87
N SER A 242 -10.92 1.71 -22.46
CA SER A 242 -9.99 1.94 -23.57
C SER A 242 -8.55 1.57 -23.23
N ALA A 243 -8.10 1.68 -21.97
CA ALA A 243 -6.77 1.25 -21.57
C ALA A 243 -6.59 -0.26 -21.74
N GLY A 244 -7.46 -1.06 -21.11
CA GLY A 244 -7.42 -2.52 -21.22
C GLY A 244 -7.60 -2.99 -22.66
N ARG A 245 -8.48 -2.34 -23.43
CA ARG A 245 -8.72 -2.67 -24.84
C ARG A 245 -7.59 -2.28 -25.79
N ALA A 246 -6.73 -1.34 -25.39
CA ALA A 246 -5.48 -1.05 -26.10
C ALA A 246 -4.37 -2.08 -25.80
N GLY A 247 -4.64 -3.08 -24.94
CA GLY A 247 -3.68 -4.10 -24.55
C GLY A 247 -2.84 -3.74 -23.33
N GLU A 248 -3.16 -2.63 -22.64
CA GLU A 248 -2.44 -2.22 -21.43
C GLU A 248 -2.68 -3.23 -20.29
N ARG A 249 -1.59 -3.55 -19.59
CA ARG A 249 -1.59 -4.48 -18.46
C ARG A 249 -1.61 -3.71 -17.16
N VAL A 250 -2.64 -3.92 -16.35
CA VAL A 250 -2.87 -3.17 -15.12
C VAL A 250 -1.66 -3.23 -14.18
N CYS A 251 -1.04 -4.40 -14.05
CA CYS A 251 0.10 -4.66 -13.17
C CYS A 251 1.37 -3.91 -13.57
N THR A 252 1.45 -3.39 -14.80
CA THR A 252 2.58 -2.55 -15.24
C THR A 252 2.38 -1.07 -14.92
N ARG A 253 1.16 -0.68 -14.54
CA ARG A 253 0.74 0.70 -14.34
C ARG A 253 0.28 0.96 -12.89
N TRP A 254 -0.17 -0.07 -12.19
CA TRP A 254 -0.56 -0.08 -10.78
C TRP A 254 0.06 -1.27 -10.05
N THR A 255 0.45 -1.06 -8.80
CA THR A 255 0.58 -2.14 -7.80
C THR A 255 -0.61 -2.08 -6.86
N PHE A 256 -0.71 -3.05 -5.97
CA PHE A 256 -1.88 -3.25 -5.15
C PHE A 256 -1.44 -3.52 -3.71
N ALA A 257 -1.67 -2.56 -2.81
CA ALA A 257 -1.44 -2.80 -1.39
C ALA A 257 -2.55 -3.71 -0.86
N THR A 258 -2.20 -4.94 -0.51
CA THR A 258 -3.14 -5.96 -0.05
C THR A 258 -3.21 -5.97 1.48
N SER A 259 -4.40 -6.19 2.02
CA SER A 259 -4.63 -6.44 3.44
C SER A 259 -5.49 -7.68 3.60
N ASP A 260 -5.13 -8.54 4.54
CA ASP A 260 -5.87 -9.74 4.93
C ASP A 260 -5.91 -9.78 6.45
N TYR A 261 -7.05 -9.37 7.00
CA TYR A 261 -7.21 -9.17 8.43
C TYR A 261 -8.36 -10.02 8.94
N THR A 262 -8.14 -10.73 10.03
CA THR A 262 -9.20 -11.41 10.77
C THR A 262 -9.43 -10.66 12.08
N ASP A 263 -10.65 -10.18 12.27
CA ASP A 263 -11.02 -9.45 13.48
C ASP A 263 -11.12 -10.39 14.72
N PRO A 264 -11.25 -9.85 15.93
CA PRO A 264 -11.41 -10.66 17.14
C PRO A 264 -12.66 -11.56 17.13
N GLN A 265 -13.67 -11.23 16.32
CA GLN A 265 -14.88 -12.01 16.11
C GLN A 265 -14.69 -13.12 15.04
N ARG A 266 -13.46 -13.30 14.54
CA ARG A 266 -13.07 -14.27 13.50
C ARG A 266 -13.68 -13.98 12.13
N VAL A 267 -14.08 -12.74 11.87
CA VAL A 267 -14.50 -12.29 10.55
C VAL A 267 -13.25 -11.89 9.78
N ARG A 268 -12.99 -12.61 8.69
CA ARG A 268 -11.89 -12.31 7.76
C ARG A 268 -12.34 -11.27 6.75
N GLU A 269 -11.47 -10.31 6.46
CA GLU A 269 -11.69 -9.27 5.46
C GLU A 269 -10.43 -9.12 4.61
N LEU A 270 -10.61 -9.15 3.29
CA LEU A 270 -9.55 -8.91 2.32
C LEU A 270 -9.81 -7.61 1.57
N ARG A 271 -8.82 -6.72 1.59
CA ARG A 271 -8.87 -5.41 0.94
C ARG A 271 -7.70 -5.22 0.01
N VAL A 272 -7.91 -4.36 -0.97
CA VAL A 272 -6.86 -3.93 -1.87
C VAL A 272 -6.97 -2.43 -2.11
N ILE A 273 -5.83 -1.76 -2.06
CA ILE A 273 -5.71 -0.33 -2.40
C ILE A 273 -4.81 -0.25 -3.64
N PRO A 274 -5.34 0.12 -4.81
CA PRO A 274 -4.51 0.36 -5.99
C PRO A 274 -3.51 1.48 -5.72
N GLN A 275 -2.34 1.36 -6.31
CA GLN A 275 -1.23 2.29 -6.11
C GLN A 275 -0.62 2.59 -7.48
N TRP A 276 -0.71 3.83 -7.96
CA TRP A 276 -0.16 4.17 -9.27
C TRP A 276 1.37 4.03 -9.30
N ALA A 277 1.88 3.47 -10.40
CA ALA A 277 3.30 3.13 -10.59
C ALA A 277 4.09 4.15 -11.39
N HIS A 278 3.51 5.30 -11.73
CA HIS A 278 4.24 6.27 -12.52
C HIS A 278 5.49 6.75 -11.76
N THR A 279 6.59 6.93 -12.47
CA THR A 279 7.81 7.55 -11.91
C THR A 279 7.99 9.00 -12.37
N LYS A 280 7.17 9.46 -13.33
CA LYS A 280 7.20 10.84 -13.84
C LYS A 280 6.35 11.75 -12.98
N LYS A 281 6.82 12.97 -12.68
CA LYS A 281 5.98 13.97 -11.98
C LYS A 281 4.78 14.36 -12.86
N ILE A 282 3.58 14.00 -12.43
CA ILE A 282 2.32 14.46 -13.04
C ILE A 282 1.73 15.54 -12.15
N ALA A 283 1.46 16.71 -12.72
CA ALA A 283 0.84 17.81 -12.00
C ALA A 283 -0.66 17.55 -11.84
N GLN A 284 -1.16 17.74 -10.62
CA GLN A 284 -2.59 17.77 -10.32
C GLN A 284 -3.30 18.83 -11.17
N LEU A 285 -4.51 18.50 -11.62
CA LEU A 285 -5.40 19.41 -12.34
C LEU A 285 -6.09 20.38 -11.36
N LYS A 286 -5.43 21.52 -11.09
CA LYS A 286 -5.93 22.58 -10.20
C LYS A 286 -6.84 23.58 -10.93
N ASN A 287 -7.68 24.28 -10.16
CA ASN A 287 -8.54 25.38 -10.62
C ASN A 287 -9.47 25.06 -11.81
N THR A 288 -9.89 23.79 -11.91
CA THR A 288 -10.74 23.31 -13.01
C THR A 288 -12.19 23.77 -12.91
N HIS A 289 -12.64 24.26 -11.75
CA HIS A 289 -13.99 24.80 -11.54
C HIS A 289 -14.30 26.02 -12.44
N ARG A 290 -13.27 26.74 -12.91
CA ARG A 290 -13.43 27.90 -13.81
C ARG A 290 -13.43 27.54 -15.29
N LEU A 291 -13.07 26.30 -15.63
CA LEU A 291 -12.98 25.85 -17.01
C LEU A 291 -14.38 25.45 -17.50
N ASP A 292 -14.69 25.76 -18.76
CA ASP A 292 -15.80 25.10 -19.45
C ASP A 292 -15.50 23.61 -19.64
N VAL A 293 -16.52 22.84 -20.01
CA VAL A 293 -16.39 21.37 -20.08
C VAL A 293 -15.46 20.89 -21.18
N HIS A 294 -15.38 21.57 -22.33
CA HIS A 294 -14.46 21.21 -23.39
C HIS A 294 -13.01 21.47 -22.97
N SER A 295 -12.76 22.59 -22.29
CA SER A 295 -11.44 22.90 -21.71
C SER A 295 -11.04 21.91 -20.62
N LEU A 296 -11.96 21.50 -19.75
CA LEU A 296 -11.71 20.46 -18.74
C LEU A 296 -11.36 19.13 -19.43
N TYR A 297 -12.22 18.67 -20.34
CA TYR A 297 -12.03 17.40 -21.03
C TYR A 297 -10.73 17.39 -21.86
N GLY A 298 -10.41 18.50 -22.54
CA GLY A 298 -9.14 18.66 -23.24
C GLY A 298 -7.91 18.53 -22.33
N LYS A 299 -7.96 19.04 -21.11
CA LYS A 299 -6.89 18.85 -20.12
C LYS A 299 -6.79 17.41 -19.61
N LEU A 300 -7.91 16.71 -19.45
CA LEU A 300 -7.91 15.29 -19.09
C LEU A 300 -7.30 14.44 -20.22
N LEU A 301 -7.60 14.74 -21.47
CA LEU A 301 -6.95 14.09 -22.63
C LEU A 301 -5.46 14.43 -22.72
N GLN A 302 -5.02 15.61 -22.30
CA GLN A 302 -3.59 15.92 -22.17
C GLN A 302 -2.93 15.11 -21.06
N LEU A 303 -3.63 14.83 -19.95
CA LEU A 303 -3.14 13.94 -18.90
C LEU A 303 -2.95 12.52 -19.46
N ASP A 304 -3.94 11.99 -20.19
CA ASP A 304 -3.82 10.67 -20.85
C ASP A 304 -2.59 10.59 -21.75
N LYS A 305 -2.36 11.62 -22.58
CA LYS A 305 -1.16 11.70 -23.43
C LYS A 305 0.14 11.71 -22.62
N ARG A 306 0.17 12.38 -21.47
CA ARG A 306 1.35 12.43 -20.58
C ARG A 306 1.61 11.10 -19.87
N VAL A 307 0.55 10.41 -19.44
CA VAL A 307 0.62 9.06 -18.87
C VAL A 307 1.00 8.04 -19.94
N GLY A 308 0.60 8.28 -21.19
CA GLY A 308 0.85 7.41 -22.33
C GLY A 308 -0.12 6.23 -22.38
N MET A 309 -1.38 6.44 -21.99
CA MET A 309 -2.49 5.50 -22.24
C MET A 309 -3.83 6.24 -22.26
N PRO A 310 -4.82 5.75 -23.04
CA PRO A 310 -6.15 6.36 -23.05
C PRO A 310 -6.86 6.12 -21.72
N PHE A 311 -7.77 7.03 -21.35
CA PHE A 311 -8.63 6.91 -20.18
C PHE A 311 -7.87 6.79 -18.85
N ALA A 312 -6.63 7.27 -18.81
CA ALA A 312 -5.82 7.30 -17.60
C ALA A 312 -6.47 8.18 -16.54
N TRP A 313 -6.97 9.35 -16.93
CA TRP A 313 -7.57 10.31 -16.00
C TRP A 313 -8.66 9.72 -15.12
N TYR A 314 -9.41 8.72 -15.60
CA TYR A 314 -10.42 8.00 -14.82
C TYR A 314 -9.77 7.24 -13.66
N PHE A 315 -8.78 6.39 -13.94
CA PHE A 315 -8.10 5.59 -12.92
C PHE A 315 -7.31 6.44 -11.92
N TYR A 316 -6.73 7.55 -12.38
CA TYR A 316 -6.11 8.54 -11.49
C TYR A 316 -7.14 9.31 -10.65
N GLY A 317 -8.38 9.42 -11.13
CA GLY A 317 -9.48 10.05 -10.43
C GLY A 317 -10.04 9.22 -9.28
N LEU A 318 -9.83 7.90 -9.28
CA LEU A 318 -10.34 6.99 -8.25
C LEU A 318 -9.74 7.25 -6.86
N HIS A 319 -8.58 7.88 -6.77
CA HIS A 319 -7.94 8.28 -5.50
C HIS A 319 -8.10 9.77 -5.16
N GLY A 320 -8.65 10.59 -6.07
CA GLY A 320 -8.91 12.02 -5.82
C GLY A 320 -7.70 12.96 -5.87
N ASP A 321 -6.47 12.43 -5.95
CA ASP A 321 -5.25 13.25 -5.82
C ASP A 321 -4.90 14.06 -7.08
N LEU A 322 -4.87 13.45 -8.27
CA LEU A 322 -4.50 14.16 -9.51
C LEU A 322 -5.70 14.67 -10.30
N VAL A 323 -6.79 13.91 -10.27
CA VAL A 323 -8.10 14.19 -10.86
C VAL A 323 -9.10 14.03 -9.72
N THR A 324 -10.04 14.96 -9.58
CA THR A 324 -11.04 14.88 -8.50
C THR A 324 -12.32 14.21 -8.99
N SER A 325 -13.09 13.60 -8.08
CA SER A 325 -14.40 13.02 -8.40
C SER A 325 -15.33 14.02 -9.07
N GLY A 326 -15.37 15.27 -8.61
CA GLY A 326 -16.16 16.34 -9.24
C GLY A 326 -15.75 16.65 -10.68
N GLN A 327 -14.48 16.45 -11.06
CA GLN A 327 -14.05 16.57 -12.46
C GLN A 327 -14.60 15.43 -13.31
N MET A 328 -14.59 14.20 -12.79
CA MET A 328 -15.13 13.02 -13.46
C MET A 328 -16.66 13.11 -13.63
N GLN A 329 -17.38 13.59 -12.60
CA GLN A 329 -18.83 13.81 -12.65
C GLN A 329 -19.21 14.81 -13.75
N ARG A 330 -18.52 15.95 -13.84
CA ARG A 330 -18.74 16.94 -14.90
C ARG A 330 -18.53 16.39 -16.31
N VAL A 331 -17.57 15.46 -16.48
CA VAL A 331 -17.35 14.79 -17.76
C VAL A 331 -18.49 13.84 -18.08
N LEU A 332 -18.99 13.09 -17.10
CA LEU A 332 -20.14 12.21 -17.29
C LEU A 332 -21.39 13.00 -17.68
N GLU A 333 -21.74 14.05 -16.92
CA GLU A 333 -22.89 14.90 -17.17
C GLU A 333 -22.85 15.51 -18.58
N ALA A 334 -21.68 15.99 -19.01
CA ALA A 334 -21.51 16.54 -20.34
C ALA A 334 -21.59 15.48 -21.45
N ALA A 335 -21.16 14.25 -21.18
CA ALA A 335 -21.34 13.14 -22.12
C ALA A 335 -22.82 12.77 -22.25
N GLU A 336 -23.56 12.71 -21.13
CA GLU A 336 -25.01 12.44 -21.13
C GLU A 336 -25.82 13.57 -21.82
N GLN A 337 -25.34 14.82 -21.76
CA GLN A 337 -25.92 15.97 -22.47
C GLN A 337 -25.48 16.07 -23.94
N GLY A 338 -24.59 15.19 -24.42
CA GLY A 338 -24.06 15.23 -25.79
C GLY A 338 -23.10 16.38 -26.08
N LEU A 339 -22.58 17.05 -25.06
CA LEU A 339 -21.61 18.15 -25.19
C LEU A 339 -20.21 17.63 -25.53
N ILE A 340 -19.87 16.43 -25.07
CA ILE A 340 -18.60 15.76 -25.40
C ILE A 340 -18.87 14.33 -25.85
N VAL A 341 -17.92 13.77 -26.60
CA VAL A 341 -18.00 12.37 -27.06
C VAL A 341 -16.98 11.53 -26.30
N LEU A 342 -17.48 10.62 -25.46
CA LEU A 342 -16.70 9.53 -24.89
C LEU A 342 -16.83 8.29 -25.77
N GLN A 343 -15.82 7.43 -25.77
CA GLN A 343 -16.03 6.09 -26.31
C GLN A 343 -17.05 5.37 -25.44
N GLU A 344 -17.99 4.65 -26.08
CA GLU A 344 -19.08 3.95 -25.40
C GLU A 344 -18.60 3.08 -24.22
N ARG A 345 -17.44 2.43 -24.37
CA ARG A 345 -16.82 1.60 -23.33
C ARG A 345 -16.40 2.40 -22.09
N ASP A 346 -15.79 3.57 -22.31
CA ASP A 346 -15.30 4.45 -21.25
C ASP A 346 -16.46 5.14 -20.54
N TYR A 347 -17.50 5.51 -21.31
CA TYR A 347 -18.75 6.01 -20.77
C TYR A 347 -19.39 4.99 -19.81
N ARG A 348 -19.49 3.70 -20.20
CA ARG A 348 -20.05 2.65 -19.33
C ARG A 348 -19.27 2.49 -18.03
N VAL A 349 -17.94 2.47 -18.11
CA VAL A 349 -17.07 2.40 -16.92
C VAL A 349 -17.29 3.61 -16.01
N LEU A 350 -17.27 4.82 -16.58
CA LEU A 350 -17.51 6.05 -15.83
C LEU A 350 -18.90 6.11 -15.20
N LYS A 351 -19.92 5.63 -15.92
CA LYS A 351 -21.31 5.58 -15.43
C LYS A 351 -21.45 4.61 -14.26
N ARG A 352 -20.87 3.41 -14.34
CA ARG A 352 -20.83 2.47 -13.21
C ARG A 352 -20.14 3.07 -11.98
N TRP A 353 -19.06 3.82 -12.19
CA TRP A 353 -18.41 4.58 -11.11
C TRP A 353 -19.30 5.65 -10.50
N TYR A 354 -20.08 6.36 -11.30
CA TYR A 354 -21.00 7.34 -10.77
C TYR A 354 -22.13 6.71 -9.94
N ASP A 355 -22.66 5.58 -10.40
CA ASP A 355 -23.78 4.88 -9.75
C ASP A 355 -23.35 4.14 -8.46
N ASP A 356 -22.11 3.67 -8.40
CA ASP A 356 -21.51 3.00 -7.25
C ASP A 356 -20.04 3.45 -7.17
N GLN A 357 -19.69 4.35 -6.25
CA GLN A 357 -18.30 4.84 -6.14
C GLN A 357 -17.42 3.81 -5.40
N TYR A 358 -16.13 3.76 -5.73
CA TYR A 358 -15.19 2.94 -4.96
C TYR A 358 -15.02 3.49 -3.54
N GLY A 359 -14.94 2.59 -2.56
CA GLY A 359 -14.50 2.88 -1.20
C GLY A 359 -13.22 2.08 -0.89
N PHE A 360 -12.10 2.49 -1.50
CA PHE A 360 -10.79 1.88 -1.23
C PHE A 360 -10.28 2.22 0.17
#